data_AF-A0AAX2AGJ4-F1
#
_entry.id   AF-A0AAX2AGJ4-F1
#
_cell.length_a   1.000
_cell.length_b   1.000
_cell.length_c   1.000
_cell.angle_alpha   90.00
_cell.angle_beta   90.00
_cell.angle_gamma   90.00
#
_symmetry.space_group_name_H-M   'P 1'
#
loop_
_entity.id
_entity.type
_entity.pdbx_description
1 polymer ?
#
loop_
_entity_poly.entity_id
_entity_poly.type
_entity_poly.pdbx_seq_one_letter_code
_entity_poly.pdbx_strand_id
1 'polypeptide(L)'
;MRSKKKRTGKKETFTPIDFFTQEEIDEFNRKGINNLEPYLPIPDYIRKHDEFVFRVRDELLKKFPNDEFLNSLYKEENIEIFFTYTWYEKYGIK
;
A
#
# COMPACT_ATOMS: atom_id res chain seq x y z
N MET A 1 13.23 -23.50 15.02
CA MET A 1 12.45 -22.32 15.50
C MET A 1 12.94 -21.11 14.73
N ARG A 2 12.12 -20.53 13.82
CA ARG A 2 12.51 -19.28 13.14
C ARG A 2 12.39 -18.15 14.16
N SER A 3 13.53 -17.53 14.49
CA SER A 3 13.58 -16.33 15.33
C SER A 3 12.61 -15.28 14.76
N LYS A 4 11.66 -14.80 15.58
CA LYS A 4 10.83 -13.65 15.21
C LYS A 4 11.78 -12.46 15.06
N LYS A 5 12.09 -12.06 13.82
CA LYS A 5 12.97 -10.92 13.53
C LYS A 5 12.40 -9.69 14.25
N LYS A 6 13.13 -9.20 15.25
CA LYS A 6 12.75 -8.06 16.08
C LYS A 6 13.18 -6.81 15.33
N ARG A 7 12.22 -6.02 14.85
CA ARG A 7 12.48 -4.76 14.15
C ARG A 7 13.24 -3.80 15.07
N THR A 8 14.35 -3.25 14.58
CA THR A 8 15.22 -2.33 15.34
C THR A 8 15.07 -0.85 14.95
N GLY A 9 14.29 -0.56 13.90
CA GLY A 9 14.04 0.80 13.39
C GLY A 9 13.09 1.65 14.23
N LYS A 10 13.14 2.98 13.99
CA LYS A 10 12.17 3.93 14.56
C LYS A 10 10.76 3.55 14.12
N LYS A 11 9.74 3.75 14.98
CA LYS A 11 8.35 3.38 14.65
C LYS A 11 7.87 4.06 13.38
N GLU A 12 8.30 5.30 13.14
CA GLU A 12 7.88 6.12 12.01
C GLU A 12 8.51 5.70 10.67
N THR A 13 9.59 4.93 10.69
CA THR A 13 10.30 4.50 9.47
C THR A 13 10.22 2.99 9.33
N PHE A 14 9.53 2.49 8.30
CA PHE A 14 9.33 1.05 8.06
C PHE A 14 10.24 0.58 6.93
N THR A 15 11.55 0.72 7.13
CA THR A 15 12.53 0.45 6.09
C THR A 15 12.99 -1.01 6.14
N PRO A 16 13.38 -1.62 5.00
CA PRO A 16 13.81 -3.02 4.99
C PRO A 16 15.01 -3.28 5.88
N ILE A 17 15.90 -2.29 6.01
CA ILE A 17 17.10 -2.39 6.84
C ILE A 17 16.76 -2.66 8.31
N ASP A 18 15.57 -2.23 8.76
CA ASP A 18 15.08 -2.46 10.12
C ASP A 18 14.78 -3.94 10.42
N PHE A 19 14.79 -4.80 9.39
CA PHE A 19 14.54 -6.25 9.47
C PHE A 19 15.80 -7.10 9.27
N PHE A 20 16.97 -6.48 9.11
CA PHE A 20 18.23 -7.19 8.99
C PHE A 20 19.07 -7.07 10.26
N THR A 21 19.80 -8.13 10.61
CA THR A 21 20.83 -8.03 11.65
C THR A 21 22.05 -7.27 11.13
N GLN A 22 22.90 -6.78 12.03
CA GLN A 22 24.15 -6.14 11.61
C GLN A 22 25.04 -7.10 10.80
N GLU A 23 25.06 -8.40 11.13
CA GLU A 23 25.82 -9.38 10.34
C GLU A 23 25.28 -9.54 8.92
N GLU A 24 23.95 -9.54 8.73
CA GLU A 24 23.31 -9.61 7.41
C GLU A 24 23.64 -8.35 6.57
N ILE A 25 23.63 -7.17 7.21
CA ILE A 25 23.99 -5.90 6.56
C ILE A 25 25.46 -5.90 6.13
N ASP A 26 26.37 -6.35 7.01
CA ASP A 26 27.79 -6.45 6.71
C ASP A 26 28.07 -7.43 5.57
N GLU A 27 27.30 -8.53 5.48
CA GLU A 27 27.38 -9.49 4.39
C GLU A 27 26.93 -8.89 3.05
N PHE A 28 25.83 -8.12 3.03
CA PHE A 28 25.37 -7.42 1.83
C PHE A 28 26.42 -6.41 1.32
N ASN A 29 27.04 -5.66 2.25
CA ASN A 29 28.12 -4.73 1.95
C ASN A 29 29.33 -5.47 1.34
N ARG A 30 29.75 -6.62 1.90
CA ARG A 30 30.85 -7.44 1.36
C ARG A 30 30.55 -8.00 -0.03
N LYS A 31 29.28 -8.33 -0.30
CA LYS A 31 28.83 -8.83 -1.60
C LYS A 31 28.62 -7.71 -2.64
N GLY A 32 28.81 -6.45 -2.27
CA GLY A 32 28.56 -5.31 -3.15
C GLY A 32 27.08 -5.18 -3.55
N ILE A 33 26.17 -5.70 -2.73
CA ILE A 33 24.73 -5.60 -2.95
C ILE A 33 24.30 -4.19 -2.55
N ASN A 34 24.62 -3.23 -3.42
CA ASN A 34 24.29 -1.82 -3.28
C ASN A 34 23.05 -1.53 -4.13
N ASN A 35 21.94 -2.23 -3.87
CA ASN A 35 20.70 -1.90 -4.56
C ASN A 35 20.21 -0.53 -4.05
N LEU A 36 20.47 0.50 -4.86
CA LEU A 36 20.04 1.88 -4.64
C LEU A 36 18.63 2.14 -5.16
N GLU A 37 17.96 1.14 -5.72
CA GLU A 37 16.55 1.28 -6.07
C GLU A 37 15.75 1.57 -4.80
N PRO A 38 14.79 2.53 -4.87
CA PRO A 38 13.91 2.79 -3.75
C PRO A 38 13.20 1.50 -3.35
N TYR A 39 13.30 1.13 -2.08
CA TYR A 39 12.45 0.08 -1.56
C TYR A 39 10.99 0.50 -1.72
N LEU A 40 10.25 -0.25 -2.52
CA LEU A 40 8.81 -0.12 -2.64
C LEU A 40 8.16 -1.08 -1.65
N PRO A 41 7.65 -0.60 -0.49
CA PRO A 41 7.03 -1.46 0.52
C PRO A 41 5.73 -2.13 0.04
N ILE A 42 5.15 -1.60 -1.04
CA ILE A 42 3.87 -2.02 -1.58
C ILE A 42 4.13 -2.64 -2.96
N PRO A 43 3.75 -3.92 -3.19
CA PRO A 43 3.79 -4.52 -4.51
C PRO A 43 3.08 -3.68 -5.58
N ASP A 44 3.62 -3.63 -6.79
CA ASP A 44 3.11 -2.79 -7.88
C ASP A 44 1.63 -3.05 -8.22
N TYR A 45 1.16 -4.29 -8.08
CA TYR A 45 -0.25 -4.61 -8.35
C TYR A 45 -1.19 -3.96 -7.33
N ILE A 46 -0.78 -3.85 -6.06
CA ILE A 46 -1.56 -3.17 -5.01
C ILE A 46 -1.56 -1.67 -5.30
N ARG A 47 -0.38 -1.08 -5.58
CA ARG A 47 -0.29 0.34 -5.91
C ARG A 47 -1.16 0.73 -7.11
N LYS A 48 -1.13 -0.08 -8.18
CA LYS A 48 -1.98 0.13 -9.37
C LYS A 48 -3.46 0.02 -9.06
N HIS A 49 -3.86 -0.89 -8.18
CA HIS A 49 -5.24 -1.02 -7.73
C HIS A 49 -5.69 0.18 -6.91
N ASP A 50 -4.88 0.63 -5.96
CA ASP A 50 -5.19 1.80 -5.15
C ASP A 50 -5.35 3.04 -6.04
N GLU A 51 -4.40 3.28 -6.94
CA GLU A 51 -4.48 4.35 -7.95
C GLU A 51 -5.76 4.26 -8.79
N PHE A 52 -6.15 3.06 -9.21
CA PHE A 52 -7.39 2.83 -9.95
C PHE A 52 -8.62 3.20 -9.13
N VAL A 53 -8.73 2.70 -7.89
CA VAL A 53 -9.87 2.93 -7.01
C VAL A 53 -10.05 4.42 -6.71
N PHE A 54 -8.97 5.13 -6.37
CA PHE A 54 -9.03 6.58 -6.11
C PHE A 54 -9.52 7.35 -7.33
N ARG A 55 -8.93 7.07 -8.51
CA ARG A 55 -9.33 7.72 -9.76
C ARG A 55 -10.80 7.47 -10.08
N VAL A 56 -11.25 6.23 -9.97
CA VAL A 56 -12.64 5.85 -10.26
C VAL A 56 -13.61 6.56 -9.33
N ARG A 57 -13.30 6.63 -8.03
CA ARG A 57 -14.13 7.35 -7.05
C ARG A 57 -14.22 8.85 -7.37
N ASP A 58 -13.12 9.49 -7.71
CA ASP A 58 -13.12 10.91 -8.05
C ASP A 58 -13.89 11.19 -9.35
N GLU A 59 -13.79 10.31 -10.35
CA GLU A 59 -14.59 10.39 -11.57
C GLU A 59 -16.10 10.20 -11.30
N LEU A 60 -16.44 9.26 -10.42
CA LEU A 60 -17.84 8.99 -10.06
C LEU A 60 -18.44 10.12 -9.21
N LEU A 61 -17.70 10.70 -8.27
CA LEU A 61 -18.18 11.85 -7.50
C LEU A 61 -18.39 13.10 -8.34
N LYS A 62 -17.61 13.29 -9.41
CA LYS A 62 -17.88 14.37 -10.38
C LYS A 62 -19.21 14.16 -11.12
N LYS A 63 -19.58 12.91 -11.39
CA LYS A 63 -20.83 12.54 -12.09
C LYS A 63 -22.04 12.49 -11.14
N PHE A 64 -21.82 12.03 -9.92
CA PHE A 64 -22.84 11.77 -8.90
C PHE A 64 -22.45 12.45 -7.57
N PRO A 65 -22.42 13.79 -7.51
CA PRO A 65 -21.88 14.51 -6.36
C PRO A 65 -22.67 14.29 -5.05
N ASN A 66 -23.97 14.01 -5.17
CA ASN A 66 -24.87 13.79 -4.03
C ASN A 66 -25.09 12.31 -3.70
N ASP A 67 -24.32 11.40 -4.30
CA ASP A 67 -24.44 9.97 -3.99
C ASP A 67 -23.91 9.70 -2.59
N GLU A 68 -24.81 9.31 -1.68
CA GLU A 68 -24.49 9.07 -0.27
C GLU A 68 -23.48 7.93 -0.10
N PHE A 69 -23.55 6.90 -0.95
CA PHE A 69 -22.64 5.77 -0.89
C PHE A 69 -21.23 6.20 -1.28
N LEU A 70 -21.04 6.89 -2.42
CA LEU A 70 -19.73 7.39 -2.86
C LEU A 70 -19.09 8.34 -1.83
N ASN A 71 -19.91 9.22 -1.24
CA ASN A 71 -19.44 10.14 -0.20
C ASN A 71 -19.06 9.40 1.09
N SER A 72 -19.70 8.27 1.39
CA SER A 72 -19.39 7.46 2.57
C SER A 72 -18.11 6.62 2.44
N LEU A 73 -17.61 6.36 1.23
CA LEU A 73 -16.47 5.47 0.99
C LEU A 73 -15.16 5.93 1.65
N TYR A 74 -14.98 7.23 1.88
CA TYR A 74 -13.75 7.78 2.49
C TYR A 74 -13.79 7.76 4.03
N LYS A 75 -14.90 7.33 4.63
CA LYS A 75 -15.01 7.21 6.07
C LYS A 75 -14.23 5.99 6.55
N GLU A 76 -13.68 6.06 7.75
CA GLU A 76 -12.83 5.02 8.33
C GLU A 76 -13.56 3.66 8.38
N GLU A 77 -14.86 3.68 8.71
CA GLU A 77 -15.71 2.48 8.73
C GLU A 77 -15.90 1.78 7.37
N ASN A 78 -15.63 2.48 6.26
CA ASN A 78 -15.84 1.97 4.91
C ASN A 78 -14.53 1.76 4.13
N ILE A 79 -13.38 1.88 4.78
CA ILE A 79 -12.08 1.78 4.11
C ILE A 79 -11.88 0.41 3.43
N GLU A 80 -12.38 -0.66 4.05
CA GLU A 80 -12.33 -2.01 3.47
C GLU A 80 -13.17 -2.10 2.19
N ILE A 81 -14.36 -1.47 2.19
CA ILE A 81 -15.24 -1.40 1.03
C ILE A 81 -14.55 -0.61 -0.09
N PHE A 82 -13.94 0.53 0.24
CA PHE A 82 -13.26 1.38 -0.72
C PHE A 82 -12.18 0.62 -1.50
N PHE A 83 -11.32 -0.15 -0.83
CA PHE A 83 -10.26 -0.92 -1.48
C PHE A 83 -10.71 -2.26 -2.09
N THR A 84 -12.01 -2.58 -2.10
CA THR A 84 -12.51 -3.76 -2.84
C THR A 84 -12.57 -3.53 -4.36
N TYR A 85 -12.55 -4.63 -5.13
CA TYR A 85 -12.63 -4.62 -6.59
C TYR A 85 -14.06 -4.55 -7.16
N THR A 86 -15.08 -4.25 -6.36
CA THR A 86 -16.47 -4.53 -6.80
C THR A 86 -17.44 -3.37 -6.65
N TRP A 87 -17.20 -2.39 -5.78
CA TRP A 87 -18.21 -1.34 -5.53
C TRP A 87 -18.48 -0.46 -6.77
N TYR A 88 -17.45 -0.25 -7.60
CA TYR A 88 -17.53 0.54 -8.83
C TYR A 88 -18.31 -0.17 -9.95
N GLU A 89 -18.54 -1.49 -9.85
CA GLU A 89 -19.38 -2.25 -10.78
C GLU A 89 -20.83 -1.75 -10.78
N LYS A 90 -21.32 -1.26 -9.63
CA LYS A 90 -22.64 -0.63 -9.49
C LYS A 90 -22.82 0.58 -10.42
N TYR A 91 -21.70 1.20 -10.82
CA TYR A 91 -21.65 2.35 -11.71
C TYR A 91 -21.23 1.97 -13.14
N GLY A 92 -21.18 0.68 -13.46
CA GLY A 92 -20.88 0.15 -14.79
C GLY A 92 -19.39 0.11 -15.15
N ILE A 93 -18.49 0.21 -14.17
CA ILE A 93 -17.05 0.15 -14.36
C ILE A 93 -16.58 -1.31 -14.17
N LYS A 94 -15.72 -1.80 -15.07
CA LYS A 94 -15.17 -3.17 -15.07
C LYS A 94 -13.65 -3.14 -15.09
#